data_AF-A0ABD5YJM8-F1
#
_entry.id   AF-A0ABD5YJM8-F1
#
_cell.length_a   1.000
_cell.length_b   1.000
_cell.length_c   1.000
_cell.angle_alpha   90.00
_cell.angle_beta   90.00
_cell.angle_gamma   90.00
#
_symmetry.space_group_name_H-M   'P 1'
#
loop_
_entity.id
_entity.type
_entity.pdbx_description
1 polymer ?
#
loop_
_entity_poly.entity_id
_entity_poly.type
_entity_poly.pdbx_seq_one_letter_code
_entity_poly.pdbx_strand_id
1 'polypeptide(L)'
;MQEMQSDGWEMLSHTVGHDDVTKLSEVELRKNQETMKEWLTENGFERSSAYFVYPFNHYDGKSLSVLNDYVDLGFAGGGLGNVAVTNPLTIASVDAEESTARPLEAIDRAAKHRQLLVLMFHTIDTGQLKKILDHIRDKGDRLDVINASQLQEEFSRLHSQ
;
A
#
# COMPACT_ATOMS: atom_id res chain seq x y z
N MET A 1 5.60 -10.76 14.19
CA MET A 1 4.86 -9.48 14.06
C MET A 1 5.36 -8.43 15.02
N GLN A 2 5.52 -8.72 16.32
CA GLN A 2 6.05 -7.74 17.29
C GLN A 2 7.45 -7.22 16.92
N GLU A 3 8.37 -8.09 16.48
CA GLU A 3 9.70 -7.68 15.99
C GLU A 3 9.61 -6.73 14.79
N MET A 4 8.80 -7.10 13.78
CA MET A 4 8.58 -6.23 12.62
C MET A 4 7.96 -4.89 13.02
N GLN A 5 7.00 -4.90 13.95
CA GLN A 5 6.39 -3.68 14.48
C GLN A 5 7.42 -2.79 15.18
N SER A 6 8.32 -3.37 15.99
CA SER A 6 9.41 -2.60 16.63
C SER A 6 10.40 -2.03 15.63
N ASP A 7 10.57 -2.69 14.49
CA ASP A 7 11.37 -2.22 13.35
C ASP A 7 10.63 -1.21 12.46
N GLY A 8 9.40 -0.81 12.84
CA GLY A 8 8.62 0.21 12.15
C GLY A 8 7.79 -0.29 10.97
N TRP A 9 7.62 -1.61 10.83
CA TRP A 9 6.73 -2.19 9.83
C TRP A 9 5.27 -1.95 10.20
N GLU A 10 4.47 -1.67 9.17
CA GLU A 10 3.03 -1.51 9.30
C GLU A 10 2.31 -2.77 8.80
N MET A 11 1.20 -3.10 9.45
CA MET A 11 0.32 -4.19 9.04
C MET A 11 -1.00 -3.59 8.57
N LEU A 12 -1.40 -3.93 7.35
CA LEU A 12 -2.55 -3.37 6.67
C LEU A 12 -3.60 -4.47 6.45
N SER A 13 -4.86 -4.06 6.25
CA SER A 13 -5.92 -5.01 5.91
C SER A 13 -5.77 -5.49 4.46
N HIS A 14 -5.85 -6.80 4.27
CA HIS A 14 -5.90 -7.45 2.95
C HIS A 14 -7.10 -8.40 2.87
N THR A 15 -8.19 -8.02 3.55
CA THR A 15 -9.33 -8.86 3.95
C THR A 15 -8.97 -10.00 4.91
N VAL A 16 -9.97 -10.54 5.61
CA VAL A 16 -9.78 -11.67 6.53
C VAL A 16 -9.32 -12.95 5.80
N GLY A 17 -9.92 -13.24 4.64
CA GLY A 17 -9.75 -14.51 3.93
C GLY A 17 -9.08 -14.43 2.56
N HIS A 18 -8.50 -13.27 2.21
CA HIS A 18 -8.09 -12.95 0.84
C HIS A 18 -9.29 -13.01 -0.14
N ASP A 19 -10.44 -12.51 0.32
CA ASP A 19 -11.69 -12.48 -0.43
C ASP A 19 -11.65 -11.40 -1.52
N ASP A 20 -12.22 -11.71 -2.67
CA ASP A 20 -12.44 -10.71 -3.72
C ASP A 20 -13.58 -9.77 -3.29
N VAL A 21 -13.24 -8.52 -2.97
CA VAL A 21 -14.19 -7.51 -2.45
C VAL A 21 -15.33 -7.21 -3.42
N THR A 22 -15.16 -7.49 -4.72
CA THR A 22 -16.22 -7.32 -5.72
C THR A 22 -17.29 -8.40 -5.59
N LYS A 23 -16.95 -9.57 -5.03
CA LYS A 23 -17.85 -10.73 -4.86
C LYS A 23 -18.60 -10.73 -3.54
N LEU A 24 -18.13 -9.98 -2.54
CA LEU A 24 -18.81 -9.85 -1.25
C LEU A 24 -20.04 -8.95 -1.37
N SER A 25 -21.11 -9.26 -0.63
CA SER A 25 -22.18 -8.28 -0.37
C SER A 25 -21.65 -7.11 0.48
N GLU A 26 -22.38 -6.00 0.51
CA GLU A 26 -22.01 -4.85 1.35
C GLU A 26 -21.89 -5.24 2.82
N VAL A 27 -22.84 -6.02 3.34
CA VAL A 27 -22.84 -6.47 4.75
C VAL A 27 -21.62 -7.34 5.05
N GLU A 28 -21.25 -8.25 4.14
CA GLU A 28 -20.06 -9.09 4.30
C GLU A 28 -18.78 -8.27 4.25
N LEU A 29 -18.67 -7.31 3.33
CA LEU A 29 -17.50 -6.46 3.21
C LEU A 29 -17.32 -5.56 4.45
N ARG A 30 -18.41 -4.96 4.96
CA ARG A 30 -18.38 -4.17 6.20
C ARG A 30 -17.92 -5.00 7.38
N LYS A 31 -18.50 -6.19 7.56
CA LYS A 31 -18.09 -7.13 8.62
C LYS A 31 -16.62 -7.53 8.50
N ASN A 32 -16.14 -7.75 7.27
CA ASN A 32 -14.74 -8.06 7.00
C ASN A 32 -13.82 -6.92 7.46
N GLN A 33 -14.15 -5.66 7.14
CA GLN A 33 -13.38 -4.50 7.59
C GLN A 33 -13.44 -4.28 9.10
N GLU A 34 -14.59 -4.46 9.73
CA GLU A 34 -14.74 -4.37 11.19
C GLU A 34 -13.87 -5.41 11.89
N THR A 35 -13.91 -6.65 11.41
CA THR A 35 -13.13 -7.77 11.97
C THR A 35 -11.63 -7.51 11.83
N MET A 36 -11.18 -7.06 10.67
CA MET A 36 -9.76 -6.73 10.44
C MET A 36 -9.30 -5.52 11.26
N LYS A 37 -10.15 -4.49 11.38
CA LYS A 37 -9.84 -3.28 12.15
C LYS A 37 -9.70 -3.57 13.65
N GLU A 38 -10.61 -4.37 14.19
CA GLU A 38 -10.54 -4.85 15.58
C GLU A 38 -9.23 -5.62 15.80
N TRP A 39 -8.96 -6.62 14.96
CA TRP A 39 -7.75 -7.44 15.09
C TRP A 39 -6.46 -6.60 14.98
N LEU A 40 -6.36 -5.69 14.00
CA LEU A 40 -5.18 -4.83 13.83
C LEU A 40 -4.99 -3.91 15.04
N THR A 41 -6.07 -3.34 15.57
CA THR A 41 -6.04 -2.46 16.74
C THR A 41 -5.58 -3.21 17.99
N GLU A 42 -6.15 -4.38 18.25
CA GLU A 42 -5.77 -5.24 19.39
C GLU A 42 -4.32 -5.72 19.33
N ASN A 43 -3.73 -5.78 18.13
CA ASN A 43 -2.33 -6.15 17.91
C ASN A 43 -1.38 -4.95 17.79
N GLY A 44 -1.85 -3.73 18.12
CA GLY A 44 -1.02 -2.52 18.18
C GLY A 44 -0.79 -1.83 16.83
N PHE A 45 -1.62 -2.13 15.83
CA PHE A 45 -1.61 -1.55 14.49
C PHE A 45 -2.79 -0.59 14.28
N GLU A 46 -3.19 0.13 15.33
CA GLU A 46 -4.40 0.98 15.31
C GLU A 46 -4.36 2.01 14.18
N ARG A 47 -3.20 2.61 13.91
CA ARG A 47 -3.05 3.57 12.81
C ARG A 47 -3.17 2.90 11.43
N SER A 48 -2.42 1.82 11.20
CA SER A 48 -2.43 1.13 9.91
C SER A 48 -3.68 0.28 9.68
N SER A 49 -4.56 0.15 10.68
CA SER A 49 -5.91 -0.40 10.54
C SER A 49 -6.80 0.38 9.56
N ALA A 50 -6.45 1.64 9.29
CA ALA A 50 -7.12 2.48 8.30
C ALA A 50 -6.52 2.35 6.89
N TYR A 51 -5.63 1.39 6.63
CA TYR A 51 -5.03 1.20 5.30
C TYR A 51 -5.35 -0.19 4.74
N PHE A 52 -5.52 -0.27 3.42
CA PHE A 52 -6.04 -1.46 2.74
C PHE A 52 -5.26 -1.80 1.48
N VAL A 53 -5.06 -3.09 1.22
CA VAL A 53 -4.54 -3.60 -0.05
C VAL A 53 -5.63 -4.46 -0.69
N TYR A 54 -5.95 -4.25 -1.96
CA TYR A 54 -7.00 -5.00 -2.64
C TYR A 54 -6.54 -6.42 -3.02
N PRO A 55 -7.18 -7.49 -2.51
CA PRO A 55 -6.94 -8.84 -3.03
C PRO A 55 -7.22 -8.89 -4.53
N PHE A 56 -6.34 -9.56 -5.27
CA PHE A 56 -6.41 -9.66 -6.73
C PHE A 56 -6.40 -8.33 -7.49
N ASN A 57 -6.16 -7.20 -6.82
CA ASN A 57 -6.28 -5.84 -7.37
C ASN A 57 -7.70 -5.51 -7.87
N HIS A 58 -8.71 -6.24 -7.41
CA HIS A 58 -10.10 -6.06 -7.85
C HIS A 58 -10.82 -5.06 -6.96
N TYR A 59 -11.51 -4.10 -7.58
CA TYR A 59 -12.43 -3.17 -6.92
C TYR A 59 -13.51 -2.70 -7.89
N ASP A 60 -14.61 -2.21 -7.33
CA ASP A 60 -15.77 -1.67 -8.02
C ASP A 60 -16.38 -0.50 -7.23
N GLY A 61 -17.41 0.15 -7.77
CA GLY A 61 -18.03 1.32 -7.10
C GLY A 61 -18.59 1.00 -5.71
N LYS A 62 -19.12 -0.21 -5.52
CA LYS A 62 -19.65 -0.68 -4.23
C LYS A 62 -18.53 -0.82 -3.19
N SER A 63 -17.47 -1.55 -3.54
CA SER A 63 -16.34 -1.77 -2.63
C SER A 63 -15.61 -0.46 -2.30
N LEU A 64 -15.45 0.46 -3.26
CA LEU A 64 -14.94 1.80 -2.99
C LEU A 64 -15.83 2.57 -2.02
N SER A 65 -17.16 2.56 -2.23
CA SER A 65 -18.11 3.24 -1.35
C SER A 65 -18.06 2.70 0.08
N VAL A 66 -17.97 1.38 0.25
CA VAL A 66 -17.90 0.76 1.58
C VAL A 66 -16.55 1.05 2.23
N LEU A 67 -15.43 0.86 1.51
CA LEU A 67 -14.09 1.05 2.07
C LEU A 67 -13.83 2.50 2.47
N ASN A 68 -14.44 3.47 1.81
CA ASN A 68 -14.36 4.88 2.19
C ASN A 68 -14.82 5.17 3.64
N ASP A 69 -15.65 4.30 4.24
CA ASP A 69 -16.08 4.44 5.64
C ASP A 69 -15.02 3.95 6.64
N TYR A 70 -14.04 3.15 6.20
CA TYR A 70 -13.10 2.45 7.08
C TYR A 70 -11.63 2.78 6.80
N VAL A 71 -11.31 3.22 5.58
CA VAL A 71 -9.96 3.26 5.02
C VAL A 71 -9.60 4.67 4.57
N ASP A 72 -8.44 5.14 5.00
CA ASP A 72 -7.82 6.38 4.56
C ASP A 72 -7.00 6.18 3.28
N LEU A 73 -6.28 5.08 3.15
CA LEU A 73 -5.43 4.75 2.00
C LEU A 73 -5.67 3.33 1.48
N GLY A 74 -5.93 3.19 0.19
CA GLY A 74 -6.10 1.92 -0.51
C GLY A 74 -5.04 1.73 -1.60
N PHE A 75 -4.43 0.54 -1.66
CA PHE A 75 -3.40 0.20 -2.63
C PHE A 75 -3.87 -0.90 -3.57
N ALA A 76 -3.80 -0.64 -4.88
CA ALA A 76 -4.17 -1.59 -5.93
C ALA A 76 -3.03 -1.70 -6.96
N GLY A 77 -2.72 -2.92 -7.38
CA GLY A 77 -1.72 -3.21 -8.40
C GLY A 77 -2.16 -2.81 -9.81
N GLY A 78 -1.21 -2.85 -10.75
CA GLY A 78 -1.46 -2.65 -12.19
C GLY A 78 -1.11 -1.27 -12.74
N GLY A 79 -0.62 -0.35 -11.90
CA GLY A 79 -0.16 0.95 -12.36
C GLY A 79 1.34 1.01 -12.70
N LEU A 80 1.79 2.19 -13.13
CA LEU A 80 3.20 2.48 -13.50
C LEU A 80 3.87 3.46 -12.52
N GLY A 81 3.27 3.70 -11.35
CA GLY A 81 3.62 4.75 -10.39
C GLY A 81 2.56 5.87 -10.33
N ASN A 82 2.72 6.79 -9.39
CA ASN A 82 1.74 7.85 -9.10
C ASN A 82 2.39 9.23 -9.27
N VAL A 83 2.06 9.94 -10.36
CA VAL A 83 2.48 11.34 -10.56
C VAL A 83 1.95 12.22 -9.43
N ALA A 84 0.68 12.00 -9.10
CA ALA A 84 -0.02 12.56 -7.95
C ALA A 84 -0.99 11.49 -7.45
N VAL A 85 -1.28 11.50 -6.14
CA VAL A 85 -2.36 10.67 -5.58
C VAL A 85 -3.68 11.36 -5.92
N THR A 86 -4.40 10.85 -6.93
CA THR A 86 -5.68 11.42 -7.37
C THR A 86 -6.89 10.85 -6.64
N ASN A 87 -6.76 9.62 -6.13
CA ASN A 87 -7.74 8.98 -5.26
C ASN A 87 -6.98 8.18 -4.20
N PRO A 88 -7.11 8.53 -2.91
CA PRO A 88 -6.38 7.86 -1.85
C PRO A 88 -6.79 6.39 -1.69
N LEU A 89 -7.99 5.99 -2.15
CA LEU A 89 -8.45 4.60 -2.10
C LEU A 89 -7.91 3.71 -3.21
N THR A 90 -7.22 4.24 -4.22
CA THR A 90 -6.74 3.45 -5.36
C THR A 90 -5.32 3.82 -5.77
N ILE A 91 -4.42 3.98 -4.79
CA ILE A 91 -3.00 4.26 -5.02
C ILE A 91 -2.38 3.08 -5.76
N ALA A 92 -1.74 3.38 -6.88
CA ALA A 92 -1.17 2.37 -7.73
C ALA A 92 0.10 1.76 -7.11
N SER A 93 0.18 0.43 -7.11
CA SER A 93 1.40 -0.32 -6.83
C SER A 93 1.93 -1.03 -8.08
N VAL A 94 3.24 -1.26 -8.08
CA VAL A 94 3.99 -1.94 -9.15
C VAL A 94 4.45 -3.28 -8.61
N ASP A 95 4.13 -4.35 -9.33
CA ASP A 95 4.67 -5.67 -9.05
C ASP A 95 6.19 -5.68 -9.22
N ALA A 96 6.89 -6.04 -8.15
CA ALA A 96 8.33 -6.09 -8.05
C ALA A 96 8.88 -7.52 -7.91
N GLU A 97 8.01 -8.54 -7.94
CA GLU A 97 8.37 -9.95 -7.77
C GLU A 97 8.78 -10.59 -9.09
N GLU A 98 8.00 -10.39 -10.16
CA GLU A 98 8.21 -11.10 -11.44
C GLU A 98 9.59 -10.86 -12.08
N SER A 99 10.21 -9.69 -11.85
CA SER A 99 11.53 -9.37 -12.38
C SER A 99 12.24 -8.31 -11.57
N THR A 100 13.57 -8.28 -11.64
CA THR A 100 14.36 -7.17 -11.08
C THR A 100 14.35 -5.93 -12.00
N ALA A 101 14.23 -6.09 -13.32
CA ALA A 101 14.33 -4.96 -14.25
C ALA A 101 13.21 -3.93 -14.06
N ARG A 102 11.96 -4.40 -13.93
CA ARG A 102 10.78 -3.55 -13.77
C ARG A 102 10.84 -2.62 -12.54
N PRO A 103 11.12 -3.09 -11.31
CA PRO A 103 11.24 -2.19 -10.16
C PRO A 103 12.39 -1.20 -10.29
N LEU A 104 13.53 -1.58 -10.88
CA LEU A 104 14.65 -0.65 -11.08
C LEU A 104 14.29 0.50 -12.04
N GLU A 105 13.61 0.19 -13.15
CA GLU A 105 13.10 1.21 -14.07
C GLU A 105 12.06 2.11 -13.41
N ALA A 106 11.17 1.55 -12.58
CA ALA A 106 10.17 2.32 -11.86
C ALA A 106 10.83 3.29 -10.86
N ILE A 107 11.87 2.84 -10.14
CA ILE A 107 12.68 3.67 -9.23
C ILE A 107 13.35 4.83 -9.99
N ASP A 108 13.94 4.55 -11.16
CA ASP A 108 14.56 5.59 -11.98
C ASP A 108 13.57 6.66 -12.42
N ARG A 109 12.35 6.25 -12.81
CA ARG A 109 11.26 7.16 -13.17
C ARG A 109 10.79 7.97 -11.96
N ALA A 110 10.58 7.33 -10.81
CA ALA A 110 10.18 8.01 -9.59
C ALA A 110 11.20 9.08 -9.17
N ALA A 111 12.49 8.75 -9.18
CA ALA A 111 13.57 9.68 -8.85
C ALA A 111 13.71 10.81 -9.88
N LYS A 112 13.41 10.57 -11.15
CA LYS A 112 13.48 11.57 -12.22
C LYS A 112 12.29 12.53 -12.19
N HIS A 113 11.10 12.00 -11.90
CA HIS A 113 9.84 12.73 -12.03
C HIS A 113 9.22 13.11 -10.68
N ARG A 114 9.89 12.83 -9.56
CA ARG A 114 9.45 13.11 -8.18
C ARG A 114 8.06 12.50 -7.90
N GLN A 115 7.90 11.23 -8.26
CA GLN A 115 6.62 10.50 -8.18
C GLN A 115 6.59 9.58 -6.97
N LEU A 116 5.40 9.32 -6.44
CA LEU A 116 5.18 8.26 -5.48
C LEU A 116 5.24 6.91 -6.20
N LEU A 117 6.12 6.03 -5.73
CA LEU A 117 6.23 4.66 -6.16
C LEU A 117 5.93 3.72 -4.99
N VAL A 118 4.96 2.84 -5.18
CA VAL A 118 4.69 1.73 -4.27
C VAL A 118 5.12 0.44 -4.96
N LEU A 119 6.04 -0.29 -4.36
CA LEU A 119 6.46 -1.62 -4.82
C LEU A 119 5.73 -2.69 -4.01
N MET A 120 5.20 -3.70 -4.69
CA MET A 120 4.48 -4.81 -4.08
C MET A 120 5.21 -6.12 -4.35
N PHE A 121 5.27 -6.96 -3.32
CA PHE A 121 5.84 -8.30 -3.32
C PHE A 121 4.85 -9.25 -2.63
N HIS A 122 4.59 -10.43 -3.20
CA HIS A 122 3.92 -11.50 -2.45
C HIS A 122 4.95 -12.42 -1.79
N THR A 123 6.06 -12.67 -2.50
CA THR A 123 7.23 -13.35 -1.96
C THR A 123 8.48 -12.49 -2.09
N ILE A 124 9.43 -12.68 -1.16
CA ILE A 124 10.68 -11.91 -1.13
C ILE A 124 11.83 -12.84 -1.49
N ASP A 125 12.42 -12.61 -2.67
CA ASP A 125 13.79 -13.05 -2.96
C ASP A 125 14.79 -12.05 -2.38
N THR A 126 15.60 -12.50 -1.43
CA THR A 126 16.52 -11.61 -0.70
C THR A 126 17.62 -11.02 -1.60
N GLY A 127 18.03 -11.73 -2.65
CA GLY A 127 19.02 -11.26 -3.62
C GLY A 127 18.47 -10.12 -4.49
N GLN A 128 17.24 -10.28 -4.98
CA GLN A 128 16.49 -9.26 -5.71
C GLN A 128 16.19 -8.06 -4.83
N LEU A 129 15.68 -8.28 -3.61
CA LEU A 129 15.40 -7.19 -2.68
C LEU A 129 16.66 -6.39 -2.37
N LYS A 130 17.80 -7.07 -2.14
CA LYS A 130 19.08 -6.38 -1.94
C LYS A 130 19.45 -5.49 -3.13
N LYS A 131 19.31 -5.97 -4.37
CA LYS A 131 19.58 -5.15 -5.57
C LYS A 131 18.67 -3.93 -5.67
N ILE A 132 17.38 -4.10 -5.34
CA ILE A 132 16.40 -3.01 -5.32
C ILE A 132 16.79 -1.97 -4.26
N LEU A 133 17.12 -2.41 -3.04
CA LEU A 133 17.54 -1.51 -1.95
C LEU A 133 18.85 -0.77 -2.26
N ASP A 134 19.83 -1.45 -2.85
CA ASP A 134 21.08 -0.83 -3.27
C ASP A 134 20.80 0.24 -4.36
N HIS A 135 19.92 -0.05 -5.32
CA HIS A 135 19.55 0.93 -6.35
C HIS A 135 18.76 2.14 -5.82
N ILE A 136 17.94 1.95 -4.79
CA ILE A 136 17.27 3.06 -4.07
C ILE A 136 18.32 3.93 -3.38
N ARG A 137 19.28 3.32 -2.67
CA ARG A 137 20.37 4.05 -1.99
C ARG A 137 21.22 4.87 -2.96
N ASP A 138 21.47 4.35 -4.15
CA ASP A 138 22.20 5.06 -5.21
C ASP A 138 21.47 6.31 -5.72
N LYS A 139 20.17 6.47 -5.43
CA LYS A 139 19.43 7.71 -5.76
C LYS A 139 19.66 8.82 -4.76
N GLY A 140 20.26 8.54 -3.60
CA GLY A 140 20.57 9.53 -2.58
C GLY A 140 19.32 10.30 -2.12
N ASP A 141 19.42 11.63 -2.08
CA ASP A 141 18.36 12.55 -1.67
C ASP A 141 17.23 12.74 -2.69
N ARG A 142 17.27 12.00 -3.81
CA ARG A 142 16.23 12.08 -4.84
C ARG A 142 14.99 11.24 -4.52
N LEU A 143 15.09 10.35 -3.54
CA LEU A 143 13.99 9.49 -3.08
C LEU A 143 13.98 9.43 -1.56
N ASP A 144 12.79 9.65 -1.01
CA ASP A 144 12.50 9.36 0.39
C ASP A 144 11.76 8.02 0.47
N VAL A 145 12.25 7.12 1.32
CA VAL A 145 11.57 5.86 1.62
C VAL A 145 10.70 6.10 2.85
N ILE A 146 9.39 5.93 2.65
CA ILE A 146 8.37 6.19 3.67
C ILE A 146 7.44 4.99 3.83
N ASN A 147 6.80 4.88 4.99
CA ASN A 147 5.70 3.95 5.20
C ASN A 147 4.33 4.58 4.86
N ALA A 148 3.24 3.82 4.98
CA ALA A 148 1.90 4.28 4.64
C ALA A 148 1.40 5.38 5.58
N SER A 149 1.75 5.32 6.87
CA SER A 149 1.45 6.40 7.83
C SER A 149 2.06 7.74 7.43
N GLN A 150 3.34 7.75 7.06
CA GLN A 150 4.04 8.95 6.59
C GLN A 150 3.43 9.46 5.28
N LEU A 151 3.03 8.56 4.38
CA LEU A 151 2.31 8.94 3.16
C LEU A 151 0.98 9.63 3.48
N GLN A 152 0.23 9.11 4.46
CA GLN A 152 -1.03 9.72 4.91
C GLN A 152 -0.80 11.12 5.49
N GLU A 153 0.25 11.33 6.29
CA GLU A 153 0.63 12.64 6.83
C GLU A 153 0.90 13.65 5.71
N GLU A 154 1.69 13.25 4.71
CA GLU A 154 1.99 14.10 3.55
C GLU A 154 0.71 14.43 2.76
N PHE A 155 -0.19 13.46 2.59
CA PHE A 155 -1.47 13.68 1.92
C PHE A 155 -2.34 14.68 2.70
N SER A 156 -2.51 14.51 4.02
CA SER A 156 -3.28 15.42 4.86
C SER A 156 -2.70 16.82 4.86
N ARG A 157 -1.37 16.96 4.90
CA ARG A 157 -0.68 18.26 4.87
C ARG A 157 -0.96 19.05 3.59
N LEU A 158 -1.07 18.36 2.44
CA LEU A 158 -1.32 18.99 1.14
C LEU A 158 -2.79 19.42 0.93
N HIS A 159 -3.74 18.80 1.63
CA HIS A 159 -5.19 19.04 1.45
C HIS A 159 -5.85 19.80 2.62
N SER A 160 -5.07 20.22 3.62
CA SER A 160 -5.54 21.04 4.76
C SER A 160 -5.41 22.55 4.52
N GLN A 161 -5.23 22.99 3.27
CA GLN A 161 -5.18 24.41 2.85
C GLN A 161 -6.44 24.76 2.05
#